data_AF-A0A0F8ZJG6-F1
#
_entry.id   AF-A0A0F8ZJG6-F1
#
_cell.length_a   1.000
_cell.length_b   1.000
_cell.length_c   1.000
_cell.angle_alpha   90.00
_cell.angle_beta   90.00
_cell.angle_gamma   90.00
#
_symmetry.space_group_name_H-M   'P 1'
#
loop_
_entity.id
_entity.type
_entity.pdbx_description
1 polymer ?
#
loop_
_entity_poly.entity_id
_entity_poly.type
_entity_poly.pdbx_seq_one_letter_code
_entity_poly.pdbx_strand_id
1 'polypeptide(L)'
;PCAAFSVQGSTRKGASGLASHYFKETEEVLGYALALGCRALLIESVVPTMEGAFKVHNDYAARHGYRVLRILQNAATFEIAQWRSRFWIVFLRASAKFPRRVPIGHTPRFRSVGQVMNETVDLAPDPAMARDLEKQLEIFARVGFTSREIEEILDGTRSYGHVQNIVKRYRSLDDELKTIAKKYCWQGSFMSYTLCVLDPAAFVNTLLHASWWYCQGRLLTPGEYRALMGFPRDYLMPGKPSQSFASTSRAASVRRSPPGCSLGARPLR
;
A
#
# COMPACT_ATOMS: atom_id res chain seq x y z
N PRO A 1 2.20 9.58 -3.51
CA PRO A 1 1.09 8.65 -3.15
C PRO A 1 0.88 7.56 -4.22
N CYS A 2 0.58 6.31 -3.84
CA CYS A 2 0.42 5.21 -4.82
C CYS A 2 -0.90 5.28 -5.63
N ALA A 3 -1.88 6.05 -5.16
CA ALA A 3 -3.20 6.17 -5.79
C ALA A 3 -3.15 6.60 -7.26
N ALA A 4 -2.17 7.42 -7.65
CA ALA A 4 -1.94 7.84 -9.04
C ALA A 4 -1.76 6.65 -10.01
N PHE A 5 -1.18 5.54 -9.56
CA PHE A 5 -0.84 4.39 -10.40
C PHE A 5 -1.40 3.08 -9.87
N SER A 6 -2.25 3.12 -8.84
CA SER A 6 -2.89 1.94 -8.29
C SER A 6 -3.93 1.44 -9.29
N VAL A 7 -3.88 0.14 -9.60
CA VAL A 7 -4.89 -0.54 -10.42
C VAL A 7 -6.30 -0.40 -9.82
N GLN A 8 -6.38 -0.19 -8.50
CA GLN A 8 -7.65 0.00 -7.79
C GLN A 8 -8.10 1.47 -7.71
N GLY A 9 -7.19 2.43 -7.90
CA GLY A 9 -7.46 3.87 -7.81
C GLY A 9 -7.99 4.49 -9.11
N SER A 10 -8.02 3.73 -10.20
CA SER A 10 -8.33 4.20 -11.57
C SER A 10 -9.79 4.58 -11.82
N THR A 11 -10.68 4.47 -10.83
CA THR A 11 -12.13 4.63 -11.03
C THR A 11 -12.60 6.09 -11.05
N ARG A 12 -11.83 7.05 -10.52
CA ARG A 12 -12.19 8.48 -10.55
C ARG A 12 -11.44 9.20 -11.68
N LYS A 13 -12.19 9.85 -12.58
CA LYS A 13 -11.63 10.65 -13.68
C LYS A 13 -10.64 11.69 -13.12
N GLY A 14 -9.40 11.68 -13.61
CA GLY A 14 -8.34 12.59 -13.18
C GLY A 14 -7.62 12.22 -11.87
N ALA A 15 -7.99 11.10 -11.22
CA ALA A 15 -7.28 10.61 -10.03
C ALA A 15 -6.07 9.72 -10.35
N SER A 16 -5.88 9.35 -11.62
CA SER A 16 -4.81 8.45 -12.07
C SER A 16 -3.83 9.13 -13.04
N GLY A 17 -2.64 8.57 -13.14
CA GLY A 17 -1.56 8.99 -14.02
C GLY A 17 -0.83 10.25 -13.55
N LEU A 18 0.02 10.76 -14.44
CA LEU A 18 0.90 11.91 -14.19
C LEU A 18 0.14 13.20 -13.89
N ALA A 19 -1.04 13.37 -14.49
CA ALA A 19 -1.86 14.56 -14.29
C ALA A 19 -2.60 14.58 -12.93
N SER A 20 -2.61 13.46 -12.20
CA SER A 20 -3.31 13.36 -10.93
C SER A 20 -2.68 14.25 -9.85
N HIS A 21 -3.50 14.82 -8.98
CA HIS A 21 -3.00 15.60 -7.83
C HIS A 21 -2.07 14.77 -6.94
N TYR A 22 -2.37 13.47 -6.77
CA TYR A 22 -1.52 12.52 -6.05
C TYR A 22 -0.10 12.41 -6.60
N PHE A 23 0.06 12.44 -7.93
CA PHE A 23 1.38 12.41 -8.52
C PHE A 23 2.08 13.77 -8.45
N LYS A 24 1.35 14.87 -8.63
CA LYS A 24 1.91 16.22 -8.48
C LYS A 24 2.55 16.45 -7.12
N GLU A 25 1.92 16.00 -6.04
CA GLU A 25 2.52 16.03 -4.69
C GLU A 25 3.84 15.23 -4.63
N THR A 26 3.91 14.11 -5.35
CA THR A 26 5.14 13.29 -5.44
C THR A 26 6.22 14.04 -6.23
N GLU A 27 5.86 14.74 -7.30
CA GLU A 27 6.79 15.57 -8.07
C GLU A 27 7.32 16.75 -7.26
N GLU A 28 6.50 17.40 -6.44
CA GLU A 28 6.93 18.50 -5.56
C GLU A 28 7.98 18.03 -4.55
N VAL A 29 7.73 16.90 -3.87
CA VAL A 29 8.70 16.32 -2.92
C VAL A 29 9.96 15.86 -3.63
N LEU A 30 9.83 15.20 -4.78
CA LEU A 30 10.94 14.77 -5.61
C LEU A 30 11.82 15.95 -6.04
N GLY A 31 11.21 17.00 -6.60
CA GLY A 31 11.90 18.19 -7.05
C GLY A 31 12.61 18.91 -5.91
N TYR A 32 11.94 19.08 -4.76
CA TYR A 32 12.54 19.67 -3.56
C TYR A 32 13.75 18.88 -3.07
N ALA A 33 13.61 17.56 -2.90
CA ALA A 33 14.67 16.71 -2.37
C ALA A 33 15.91 16.67 -3.29
N LEU A 34 15.71 16.60 -4.61
CA LEU A 34 16.80 16.60 -5.57
C LEU A 34 17.46 17.98 -5.71
N ALA A 35 16.69 19.07 -5.63
CA ALA A 35 17.23 20.44 -5.67
C ALA A 35 18.12 20.75 -4.46
N LEU A 36 17.82 20.20 -3.29
CA LEU A 36 18.68 20.30 -2.10
C LEU A 36 19.97 19.46 -2.19
N GLY A 37 20.14 18.67 -3.25
CA GLY A 37 21.37 17.92 -3.47
C GLY A 37 21.56 16.76 -2.50
N CYS A 38 20.48 16.12 -2.04
CA CYS A 38 20.53 14.92 -1.19
C CYS A 38 21.48 13.87 -1.79
N ARG A 39 22.22 13.13 -0.95
CA ARG A 39 23.19 12.14 -1.45
C ARG A 39 22.50 11.03 -2.26
N ALA A 40 21.38 10.55 -1.76
CA ALA A 40 20.50 9.63 -2.44
C ALA A 40 19.05 9.90 -2.04
N LEU A 41 18.12 9.60 -2.93
CA LEU A 41 16.68 9.65 -2.68
C LEU A 41 16.07 8.31 -3.11
N LEU A 42 15.30 7.70 -2.21
CA LEU A 42 14.58 6.45 -2.46
C LEU A 42 13.09 6.74 -2.39
N ILE A 43 12.35 6.35 -3.42
CA ILE A 43 10.90 6.45 -3.46
C ILE A 43 10.34 5.06 -3.75
N GLU A 44 9.48 4.58 -2.86
CA GLU A 44 8.67 3.38 -3.05
C GLU A 44 7.36 3.73 -3.75
N SER A 45 6.92 2.85 -4.66
CA SER A 45 5.60 2.92 -5.26
C SER A 45 5.12 1.54 -5.74
N VAL A 46 3.91 1.50 -6.27
CA VAL A 46 3.34 0.33 -6.96
C VAL A 46 4.01 0.09 -8.32
N VAL A 47 4.00 -1.16 -8.78
CA VAL A 47 4.68 -1.58 -10.02
C VAL A 47 4.32 -0.74 -11.25
N PRO A 48 3.05 -0.35 -11.51
CA PRO A 48 2.71 0.44 -12.70
C PRO A 48 3.38 1.82 -12.76
N THR A 49 3.86 2.35 -11.63
CA THR A 49 4.64 3.61 -11.60
C THR A 49 5.96 3.50 -12.36
N MET A 50 6.54 2.30 -12.46
CA MET A 50 7.83 2.06 -13.12
C MET A 50 7.84 2.58 -14.56
N GLU A 51 6.83 2.20 -15.33
CA GLU A 51 6.61 2.67 -16.70
C GLU A 51 5.85 4.00 -16.72
N GLY A 52 4.80 4.12 -15.90
CA GLY A 52 3.89 5.27 -15.92
C GLY A 52 4.56 6.62 -15.61
N ALA A 53 5.66 6.61 -14.84
CA ALA A 53 6.45 7.80 -14.51
C ALA A 53 7.90 7.75 -15.03
N PHE A 54 8.21 6.83 -15.95
CA PHE A 54 9.57 6.59 -16.42
C PHE A 54 10.27 7.87 -16.92
N LYS A 55 9.59 8.63 -17.79
CA LYS A 55 10.13 9.86 -18.38
C LYS A 55 10.37 10.94 -17.32
N VAL A 56 9.38 11.20 -16.47
CA VAL A 56 9.46 12.20 -15.41
C VAL A 56 10.67 11.94 -14.52
N HIS A 57 10.84 10.68 -14.08
CA HIS A 57 11.98 10.30 -13.28
C HIS A 57 13.34 10.56 -13.97
N ASN A 58 13.47 10.23 -15.26
CA ASN A 58 14.71 10.51 -15.99
C ASN A 58 14.95 12.00 -16.18
N ASP A 59 13.91 12.79 -16.46
CA ASP A 59 14.01 14.24 -16.63
C ASP A 59 14.51 14.91 -15.33
N TYR A 60 13.95 14.52 -14.17
CA TYR A 60 14.42 14.99 -12.87
C TYR A 60 15.87 14.59 -12.59
N ALA A 61 16.24 13.34 -12.90
CA ALA A 61 17.59 12.88 -12.68
C ALA A 61 18.61 13.65 -13.54
N ALA A 62 18.30 13.86 -14.82
CA ALA A 62 19.14 14.64 -15.73
C ALA A 62 19.27 16.10 -15.27
N ARG A 63 18.15 16.73 -14.91
CA ARG A 63 18.11 18.14 -14.45
C ARG A 63 18.96 18.38 -13.20
N HIS A 64 18.98 17.44 -12.26
CA HIS A 64 19.63 17.63 -10.96
C HIS A 64 20.98 16.89 -10.83
N GLY A 65 21.46 16.23 -11.89
CA GLY A 65 22.75 15.52 -11.87
C GLY A 65 22.74 14.22 -11.05
N TYR A 66 21.69 13.42 -11.20
CA TYR A 66 21.53 12.12 -10.55
C TYR A 66 21.54 10.97 -11.57
N ARG A 67 22.02 9.81 -11.12
CA ARG A 67 21.80 8.52 -11.77
C ARG A 67 20.57 7.85 -11.16
N VAL A 68 19.79 7.14 -11.97
CA VAL A 68 18.61 6.40 -11.51
C VAL A 68 18.88 4.90 -11.48
N LEU A 69 18.51 4.24 -10.39
CA LEU A 69 18.30 2.80 -10.34
C LEU A 69 16.81 2.51 -10.16
N ARG A 70 16.35 1.42 -10.78
CA ARG A 70 14.97 0.93 -10.72
C ARG A 70 15.02 -0.49 -10.20
N ILE A 71 14.35 -0.73 -9.07
CA ILE A 71 14.43 -2.02 -8.37
C ILE A 71 13.00 -2.52 -8.19
N LEU A 72 12.74 -3.72 -8.67
CA LEU A 72 11.51 -4.45 -8.39
C LEU A 72 11.78 -5.43 -7.25
N GLN A 73 11.02 -5.33 -6.18
CA GLN A 73 11.09 -6.23 -5.03
C GLN A 73 9.72 -6.78 -4.71
N ASN A 74 9.66 -7.98 -4.13
CA ASN A 74 8.43 -8.54 -3.60
C ASN A 74 8.63 -8.78 -2.10
N ALA A 75 7.71 -8.28 -1.28
CA ALA A 75 7.76 -8.49 0.18
C ALA A 75 7.90 -9.96 0.57
N ALA A 76 7.32 -10.88 -0.22
CA ALA A 76 7.39 -12.33 -0.01
C ALA A 76 8.80 -12.87 0.17
N THR A 77 9.80 -12.23 -0.44
CA THR A 77 11.21 -12.68 -0.37
C THR A 77 11.93 -12.19 0.89
N PHE A 78 11.28 -11.39 1.74
CA PHE A 78 11.81 -10.80 2.98
C PHE A 78 11.11 -11.37 4.23
N GLU A 79 10.72 -12.65 4.22
CA GLU A 79 9.99 -13.32 5.32
C GLU A 79 8.62 -12.70 5.66
N ILE A 80 8.05 -11.91 4.75
CA ILE A 80 6.71 -11.35 4.89
C ILE A 80 5.75 -12.28 4.14
N ALA A 81 4.72 -12.79 4.81
CA ALA A 81 3.78 -13.75 4.22
C ALA A 81 2.76 -13.13 3.24
N GLN A 82 3.20 -12.19 2.42
CA GLN A 82 2.37 -11.41 1.51
C GLN A 82 3.04 -11.25 0.14
N TRP A 83 2.31 -11.60 -0.91
CA TRP A 83 2.69 -11.31 -2.29
C TRP A 83 2.42 -9.83 -2.60
N ARG A 84 3.45 -9.01 -2.43
CA ARG A 84 3.39 -7.56 -2.58
C ARG A 84 4.61 -7.05 -3.32
N SER A 85 4.50 -7.05 -4.64
CA SER A 85 5.48 -6.41 -5.51
C SER A 85 5.45 -4.89 -5.33
N ARG A 86 6.62 -4.29 -5.19
CA ARG A 86 6.85 -2.85 -5.10
C ARG A 86 8.01 -2.43 -5.97
N PHE A 87 7.85 -1.26 -6.53
CA PHE A 87 8.83 -0.60 -7.37
C PHE A 87 9.53 0.46 -6.51
N TRP A 88 10.85 0.40 -6.48
CA TRP A 88 11.70 1.43 -5.92
C TRP A 88 12.39 2.17 -7.04
N ILE A 89 12.33 3.49 -6.98
CA ILE A 89 13.25 4.34 -7.71
C ILE A 89 14.28 4.94 -6.76
N VAL A 90 15.54 4.79 -7.14
CA VAL A 90 16.68 5.29 -6.36
C VAL A 90 17.45 6.30 -7.20
N PHE A 91 17.43 7.55 -6.77
CA PHE A 91 18.27 8.61 -7.34
C PHE A 91 19.57 8.66 -6.56
N LEU A 92 20.70 8.51 -7.26
CA LEU A 92 22.04 8.57 -6.70
C LEU A 92 22.77 9.79 -7.26
N ARG A 93 23.15 10.74 -6.40
CA ARG A 93 23.82 11.96 -6.83
C ARG A 93 25.15 11.63 -7.51
N ALA A 94 25.35 12.10 -8.75
CA ALA A 94 26.53 11.72 -9.54
C ALA A 94 27.85 12.14 -8.88
N SER A 95 27.87 13.31 -8.22
CA SER A 95 29.05 13.81 -7.51
C SER A 95 29.34 13.11 -6.17
N ALA A 96 28.46 12.22 -5.68
CA ALA A 96 28.63 11.54 -4.40
C ALA A 96 29.50 10.27 -4.45
N LYS A 97 30.24 10.06 -5.54
CA LYS A 97 31.23 8.97 -5.74
C LYS A 97 30.70 7.56 -5.41
N PHE A 98 29.44 7.27 -5.78
CA PHE A 98 28.92 5.90 -5.69
C PHE A 98 29.69 4.95 -6.62
N PRO A 99 29.85 3.66 -6.26
CA PRO A 99 30.44 2.69 -7.17
C PRO A 99 29.60 2.57 -8.45
N ARG A 100 30.27 2.23 -9.56
CA ARG A 100 29.62 2.06 -10.86
C ARG A 100 28.52 1.00 -10.80
N ARG A 101 28.73 -0.07 -10.03
CA ARG A 101 27.73 -1.08 -9.70
C ARG A 101 27.40 -0.95 -8.21
N VAL A 102 26.11 -0.84 -7.88
CA VAL A 102 25.63 -0.91 -6.50
C VAL A 102 25.20 -2.35 -6.27
N PRO A 103 25.95 -3.16 -5.50
CA PRO A 103 25.53 -4.52 -5.20
C PRO A 103 24.26 -4.48 -4.34
N ILE A 104 23.18 -5.07 -4.83
CA ILE A 104 21.97 -5.29 -4.05
C ILE A 104 22.00 -6.77 -3.66
N GLY A 105 22.58 -7.06 -2.49
CA GLY A 105 22.60 -8.41 -1.94
C GLY A 105 21.24 -8.76 -1.36
N HIS A 106 20.65 -9.86 -1.82
CA HIS A 106 19.41 -10.38 -1.24
C HIS A 106 19.42 -11.91 -1.31
N THR A 107 19.26 -12.54 -0.16
CA THR A 107 19.01 -13.97 -0.05
C THR A 107 17.54 -14.14 0.28
N PRO A 108 16.71 -14.60 -0.68
CA PRO A 108 15.28 -14.74 -0.46
C PRO A 108 14.99 -15.68 0.69
N ARG A 109 14.06 -15.27 1.56
CA ARG A 109 13.49 -16.10 2.61
C ARG A 109 11.99 -15.91 2.60
N PHE A 110 11.27 -17.01 2.74
CA PHE A 110 9.83 -17.05 2.56
C PHE A 110 9.14 -17.47 3.84
N ARG A 111 7.92 -16.96 4.01
CA ARG A 111 7.08 -17.28 5.15
C ARG A 111 5.64 -17.42 4.69
N SER A 112 4.95 -18.47 5.13
CA SER A 112 3.54 -18.70 4.77
C SER A 112 2.58 -18.03 5.77
N VAL A 113 1.31 -17.92 5.39
CA VAL A 113 0.24 -17.48 6.29
C VAL A 113 0.19 -18.34 7.53
N GLY A 114 0.20 -19.66 7.39
CA GLY A 114 0.12 -20.60 8.50
C GLY A 114 1.28 -20.44 9.50
N GLN A 115 2.50 -20.18 9.01
CA GLN A 115 3.64 -19.86 9.90
C GLN A 115 3.41 -18.58 10.68
N VAL A 116 2.79 -17.56 10.08
CA VAL A 116 2.41 -16.34 10.80
C VAL A 116 1.29 -16.65 11.81
N MET A 117 0.26 -17.41 11.43
CA MET A 117 -0.87 -17.70 12.32
C MET A 117 -0.45 -18.49 13.56
N ASN A 118 0.46 -19.46 13.41
CA ASN A 118 0.89 -20.38 14.47
C ASN A 118 1.79 -19.74 15.55
N GLU A 119 2.27 -18.52 15.35
CA GLU A 119 3.06 -17.79 16.36
C GLU A 119 2.22 -17.07 17.41
N THR A 120 0.89 -17.16 17.30
CA THR A 120 -0.03 -16.35 18.10
C THR A 120 -0.55 -17.14 19.29
N VAL A 121 -0.58 -16.47 20.45
CA VAL A 121 -1.31 -16.88 21.65
C VAL A 121 -2.51 -15.93 21.78
N ASP A 122 -3.72 -16.49 21.70
CA ASP A 122 -5.04 -15.90 21.92
C ASP A 122 -5.17 -14.37 21.97
N LEU A 123 -5.56 -13.77 20.84
CA LEU A 123 -6.15 -12.44 20.78
C LEU A 123 -7.50 -12.52 20.07
N ALA A 124 -8.48 -11.76 20.54
CA ALA A 124 -9.80 -11.70 19.92
C ALA A 124 -9.73 -11.02 18.53
N PRO A 125 -10.60 -11.42 17.57
CA PRO A 125 -10.71 -10.72 16.30
C PRO A 125 -11.25 -9.29 16.49
N ASP A 126 -11.08 -8.45 15.47
CA ASP A 126 -11.67 -7.11 15.46
C ASP A 126 -13.21 -7.20 15.55
N PRO A 127 -13.88 -6.51 16.48
CA PRO A 127 -15.33 -6.55 16.63
C PRO A 127 -16.12 -6.15 15.37
N ALA A 128 -15.57 -5.27 14.54
CA ALA A 128 -16.20 -4.91 13.27
C ALA A 128 -16.18 -6.08 12.29
N MET A 129 -15.07 -6.82 12.22
CA MET A 129 -14.94 -7.98 11.35
C MET A 129 -15.81 -9.16 11.82
N ALA A 130 -15.95 -9.33 13.14
CA ALA A 130 -16.88 -10.31 13.70
C ALA A 130 -18.33 -10.04 13.25
N ARG A 131 -18.79 -8.77 13.35
CA ARG A 131 -20.12 -8.37 12.86
C ARG A 131 -20.27 -8.54 11.35
N ASP A 132 -19.23 -8.27 10.57
CA ASP A 132 -19.27 -8.47 9.12
C ASP A 132 -19.35 -9.96 8.77
N LEU A 133 -18.72 -10.84 9.56
CA LEU A 133 -18.83 -12.29 9.40
C LEU A 133 -20.25 -12.78 9.69
N GLU A 134 -20.85 -12.35 10.80
CA GLU A 134 -22.24 -12.69 11.15
C GLU A 134 -23.19 -12.38 10.00
N LYS A 135 -23.10 -11.18 9.42
CA LYS A 135 -23.92 -10.77 8.27
C LYS A 135 -23.62 -11.56 7.01
N GLN A 136 -22.37 -11.96 6.80
CA GLN A 136 -22.00 -12.83 5.69
C GLN A 136 -22.63 -14.23 5.84
N LEU A 137 -22.68 -14.77 7.06
CA LEU A 137 -23.34 -16.04 7.37
C LEU A 137 -24.86 -15.95 7.17
N GLU A 138 -25.49 -14.85 7.61
CA GLU A 138 -26.92 -14.58 7.37
C GLU A 138 -27.26 -14.56 5.88
N ILE A 139 -26.39 -13.94 5.06
CA ILE A 139 -26.57 -13.92 3.59
C ILE A 139 -26.50 -15.34 3.04
N PHE A 140 -25.50 -16.13 3.44
CA PHE A 140 -25.38 -17.51 3.00
C PHE A 140 -26.62 -18.34 3.35
N ALA A 141 -27.10 -18.26 4.59
CA ALA A 141 -28.32 -18.95 5.00
C ALA A 141 -29.53 -18.50 4.16
N ARG A 142 -29.70 -17.19 3.97
CA ARG A 142 -30.81 -16.62 3.18
C ARG A 142 -30.80 -17.05 1.72
N VAL A 143 -29.63 -17.25 1.11
CA VAL A 143 -29.49 -17.70 -0.29
C VAL A 143 -29.35 -19.22 -0.42
N GLY A 144 -29.69 -19.95 0.65
CA GLY A 144 -29.88 -21.40 0.65
C GLY A 144 -28.59 -22.21 0.75
N PHE A 145 -27.53 -21.68 1.36
CA PHE A 145 -26.41 -22.53 1.78
C PHE A 145 -26.77 -23.26 3.07
N THR A 146 -26.47 -24.55 3.13
CA THR A 146 -26.53 -25.36 4.35
C THR A 146 -25.34 -25.03 5.27
N SER A 147 -25.47 -25.31 6.56
CA SER A 147 -24.38 -25.08 7.53
C SER A 147 -23.09 -25.80 7.13
N ARG A 148 -23.20 -27.03 6.60
CA ARG A 148 -22.06 -27.81 6.12
C ARG A 148 -21.36 -27.13 4.94
N GLU A 149 -22.09 -26.63 3.96
CA GLU A 149 -21.48 -25.94 2.82
C GLU A 149 -20.78 -24.65 3.24
N ILE A 150 -21.34 -23.93 4.23
CA ILE A 150 -20.71 -22.73 4.79
C ILE A 150 -19.39 -23.10 5.45
N GLU A 151 -19.38 -24.16 6.27
CA GLU A 151 -18.18 -24.68 6.91
C GLU A 151 -17.11 -25.06 5.89
N GLU A 152 -17.49 -25.83 4.85
CA GLU A 152 -16.58 -26.25 3.77
C GLU A 152 -16.06 -25.07 2.91
N ILE A 153 -16.76 -23.94 2.88
CA ILE A 153 -16.26 -22.70 2.27
C ILE A 153 -15.23 -22.04 3.18
N LEU A 154 -15.52 -21.95 4.48
CA LEU A 154 -14.72 -21.19 5.44
C LEU A 154 -13.45 -21.93 5.89
N ASP A 155 -13.46 -23.26 5.94
CA ASP A 155 -12.29 -24.07 6.25
C ASP A 155 -11.34 -24.24 5.06
N GLY A 156 -11.77 -23.84 3.85
CA GLY A 156 -11.01 -23.93 2.61
C GLY A 156 -11.17 -25.25 1.85
N THR A 157 -12.01 -26.18 2.32
CA THR A 157 -12.30 -27.47 1.68
C THR A 157 -12.78 -27.30 0.24
N ARG A 158 -13.62 -26.28 -0.02
CA ARG A 158 -14.10 -25.98 -1.38
C ARG A 158 -13.07 -25.23 -2.22
N SER A 159 -12.36 -24.28 -1.64
CA SER A 159 -11.25 -23.53 -2.25
C SER A 159 -10.79 -22.39 -1.32
N TYR A 160 -9.67 -21.75 -1.68
CA TYR A 160 -9.23 -20.50 -1.07
C TYR A 160 -9.48 -19.27 -1.97
N GLY A 161 -9.42 -18.09 -1.38
CA GLY A 161 -9.56 -16.78 -2.02
C GLY A 161 -10.83 -16.04 -1.60
N HIS A 162 -11.17 -14.99 -2.36
CA HIS A 162 -12.39 -14.22 -2.09
C HIS A 162 -13.66 -15.06 -2.28
N VAL A 163 -14.59 -14.96 -1.33
CA VAL A 163 -15.80 -15.76 -1.24
C VAL A 163 -16.61 -15.81 -2.55
N GLN A 164 -16.78 -14.70 -3.26
CA GLN A 164 -17.50 -14.68 -4.54
C GLN A 164 -16.86 -15.59 -5.59
N ASN A 165 -15.54 -15.75 -5.60
CA ASN A 165 -14.85 -16.67 -6.51
C ASN A 165 -15.07 -18.13 -6.08
N ILE A 166 -15.05 -18.38 -4.77
CA ILE A 166 -15.33 -19.71 -4.22
C ILE A 166 -16.76 -20.12 -4.58
N VAL A 167 -17.75 -19.24 -4.30
CA VAL A 167 -19.17 -19.45 -4.63
C VAL A 167 -19.39 -19.62 -6.13
N LYS A 168 -18.75 -18.80 -6.97
CA LYS A 168 -18.83 -18.93 -8.44
C LYS A 168 -18.44 -20.33 -8.89
N ARG A 169 -17.28 -20.82 -8.45
CA ARG A 169 -16.79 -22.16 -8.79
C ARG A 169 -17.67 -23.25 -8.20
N TYR A 170 -18.04 -23.12 -6.92
CA TYR A 170 -18.80 -24.13 -6.20
C TYR A 170 -20.19 -24.35 -6.78
N ARG A 171 -20.90 -23.27 -7.14
CA ARG A 171 -22.24 -23.33 -7.72
C ARG A 171 -22.24 -23.33 -9.25
N SER A 172 -21.07 -23.46 -9.89
CA SER A 172 -20.92 -23.41 -11.35
C SER A 172 -21.68 -22.24 -12.00
N LEU A 173 -21.55 -21.04 -11.41
CA LEU A 173 -22.26 -19.85 -11.89
C LEU A 173 -21.50 -19.22 -13.05
N ASP A 174 -22.21 -18.81 -14.09
CA ASP A 174 -21.61 -18.12 -15.24
C ASP A 174 -21.63 -16.59 -15.10
N ASP A 175 -22.39 -16.06 -14.13
CA ASP A 175 -22.53 -14.64 -13.85
C ASP A 175 -21.18 -13.89 -13.69
N GLU A 176 -21.18 -12.60 -14.01
CA GLU A 176 -20.05 -11.72 -13.69
C GLU A 176 -19.78 -11.69 -12.18
N LEU A 177 -18.50 -11.60 -11.80
CA LEU A 177 -18.09 -11.60 -10.39
C LEU A 177 -18.74 -10.48 -9.57
N LYS A 178 -19.04 -9.32 -10.19
CA LYS A 178 -19.72 -8.22 -9.53
C LYS A 178 -21.16 -8.57 -9.17
N THR A 179 -21.87 -9.29 -10.04
CA THR A 179 -23.23 -9.78 -9.81
C THR A 179 -23.24 -10.82 -8.69
N ILE A 180 -22.30 -11.76 -8.75
CA ILE A 180 -22.12 -12.78 -7.70
C ILE A 180 -21.79 -12.11 -6.36
N ALA A 181 -20.84 -11.18 -6.32
CA ALA A 181 -20.48 -10.47 -5.10
C ALA A 181 -21.67 -9.73 -4.48
N LYS A 182 -22.49 -9.03 -5.27
CA LYS A 182 -23.70 -8.36 -4.77
C LYS A 182 -24.75 -9.32 -4.20
N LYS A 183 -24.87 -10.52 -4.77
CA LYS A 183 -25.87 -11.52 -4.35
C LYS A 183 -25.41 -12.33 -3.14
N TYR A 184 -24.12 -12.68 -3.08
CA TYR A 184 -23.59 -13.67 -2.14
C TYR A 184 -22.64 -13.08 -1.08
N CYS A 185 -22.32 -11.78 -1.12
CA CYS A 185 -21.41 -11.17 -0.16
C CYS A 185 -22.02 -9.95 0.55
N TRP A 186 -21.74 -9.80 1.85
CA TRP A 186 -22.20 -8.67 2.68
C TRP A 186 -21.78 -7.31 2.13
N GLN A 187 -20.53 -7.18 1.66
CA GLN A 187 -20.01 -5.95 1.03
C GLN A 187 -19.51 -6.23 -0.40
N GLY A 188 -20.41 -6.68 -1.27
CA GLY A 188 -20.10 -7.05 -2.66
C GLY A 188 -19.78 -5.91 -3.63
N SER A 189 -19.60 -4.67 -3.18
CA SER A 189 -19.40 -3.51 -4.05
C SER A 189 -18.01 -3.46 -4.69
N PHE A 190 -16.98 -3.95 -3.97
CA PHE A 190 -15.61 -4.12 -4.46
C PHE A 190 -15.01 -5.40 -3.91
N MET A 191 -14.11 -6.04 -4.67
CA MET A 191 -13.47 -7.29 -4.25
C MET A 191 -12.70 -7.17 -2.93
N SER A 192 -12.12 -6.00 -2.65
CA SER A 192 -11.39 -5.77 -1.41
C SER A 192 -12.28 -5.81 -0.16
N TYR A 193 -13.59 -5.61 -0.33
CA TYR A 193 -14.58 -5.62 0.75
C TYR A 193 -15.21 -7.00 0.98
N THR A 194 -14.91 -8.00 0.15
CA THR A 194 -15.45 -9.34 0.33
C THR A 194 -14.52 -10.20 1.17
N LEU A 195 -15.10 -11.07 1.99
CA LEU A 195 -14.36 -12.03 2.81
C LEU A 195 -13.40 -12.83 1.94
N CYS A 196 -12.16 -12.97 2.38
CA CYS A 196 -11.15 -13.82 1.74
C CYS A 196 -10.77 -14.97 2.67
N VAL A 197 -10.97 -16.21 2.21
CA VAL A 197 -10.51 -17.42 2.90
C VAL A 197 -9.06 -17.67 2.48
N LEU A 198 -8.13 -17.65 3.43
CA LEU A 198 -6.71 -17.72 3.16
C LEU A 198 -6.20 -19.17 3.21
N ASP A 199 -5.34 -19.51 2.25
CA ASP A 199 -4.58 -20.76 2.26
C ASP A 199 -3.41 -20.64 3.26
N PRO A 200 -3.36 -21.47 4.33
CA PRO A 200 -2.27 -21.46 5.30
C PRO A 200 -0.89 -21.77 4.68
N ALA A 201 -0.84 -22.47 3.55
CA ALA A 201 0.41 -22.81 2.86
C ALA A 201 0.89 -21.71 1.90
N ALA A 202 0.05 -20.71 1.60
CA ALA A 202 0.35 -19.69 0.60
C ALA A 202 0.84 -18.35 1.21
N PHE A 203 0.99 -17.35 0.33
CA PHE A 203 1.13 -15.94 0.68
C PHE A 203 -0.22 -15.23 0.53
N VAL A 204 -0.52 -14.25 1.39
CA VAL A 204 -1.71 -13.41 1.16
C VAL A 204 -1.50 -12.45 -0.01
N ASN A 205 -2.60 -12.01 -0.62
CA ASN A 205 -2.58 -10.87 -1.52
C ASN A 205 -2.19 -9.57 -0.78
N THR A 206 -1.83 -8.54 -1.54
CA THR A 206 -1.56 -7.21 -0.97
C THR A 206 -2.75 -6.75 -0.11
N LEU A 207 -2.49 -6.45 1.16
CA LEU A 207 -3.50 -5.95 2.09
C LEU A 207 -4.02 -4.59 1.63
N LEU A 208 -5.34 -4.42 1.72
CA LEU A 208 -6.04 -3.17 1.45
C LEU A 208 -6.79 -2.74 2.71
N HIS A 209 -7.19 -1.47 2.76
CA HIS A 209 -7.76 -0.86 3.98
C HIS A 209 -9.03 -1.56 4.50
N ALA A 210 -9.73 -2.31 3.65
CA ALA A 210 -10.95 -3.01 4.02
C ALA A 210 -10.91 -4.51 3.74
N SER A 211 -9.70 -5.04 3.54
CA SER A 211 -9.49 -6.47 3.49
C SER A 211 -9.84 -7.09 4.83
N TRP A 212 -10.63 -8.16 4.78
CA TRP A 212 -10.97 -8.96 5.94
C TRP A 212 -10.90 -10.44 5.60
N TRP A 213 -10.22 -11.20 6.45
CA TRP A 213 -9.59 -12.46 6.12
C TRP A 213 -9.97 -13.51 7.15
N TYR A 214 -10.19 -14.72 6.64
CA TYR A 214 -10.53 -15.91 7.41
C TYR A 214 -9.49 -16.98 7.14
N CYS A 215 -8.98 -17.63 8.18
CA CYS A 215 -7.99 -18.69 8.04
C CYS A 215 -8.10 -19.63 9.24
N GLN A 216 -7.94 -20.93 9.02
CA GLN A 216 -7.94 -21.95 10.08
C GLN A 216 -9.18 -21.85 11.01
N GLY A 217 -10.36 -21.65 10.42
CA GLY A 217 -11.62 -21.64 11.20
C GLY A 217 -11.90 -20.35 11.97
N ARG A 218 -11.14 -19.26 11.76
CA ARG A 218 -11.42 -17.98 12.41
C ARG A 218 -11.02 -16.76 11.57
N LEU A 219 -11.53 -15.60 11.99
CA LEU A 219 -11.04 -14.31 11.51
C LEU A 219 -9.63 -14.04 12.03
N LEU A 220 -8.88 -13.29 11.22
CA LEU A 220 -7.57 -12.77 11.63
C LEU A 220 -7.72 -11.65 12.67
N THR A 221 -6.77 -11.62 13.60
CA THR A 221 -6.64 -10.60 14.64
C THR A 221 -5.88 -9.39 14.10
N PRO A 222 -6.05 -8.19 14.70
CA PRO A 222 -5.27 -7.01 14.32
C PRO A 222 -3.74 -7.23 14.36
N GLY A 223 -3.26 -8.06 15.30
CA GLY A 223 -1.84 -8.42 15.39
C GLY A 223 -1.37 -9.26 14.21
N GLU A 224 -2.18 -10.20 13.75
CA GLU A 224 -1.89 -11.03 12.56
C GLU A 224 -1.89 -10.20 11.29
N TYR A 225 -2.81 -9.24 11.13
CA TYR A 225 -2.77 -8.28 10.02
C TYR A 225 -1.44 -7.53 9.96
N ARG A 226 -0.94 -7.06 11.11
CA ARG A 226 0.34 -6.37 11.20
C ARG A 226 1.50 -7.29 10.86
N ALA A 227 1.51 -8.51 11.41
CA ALA A 227 2.55 -9.51 11.12
C ALA A 227 2.59 -9.91 9.63
N LEU A 228 1.42 -10.11 9.00
CA LEU A 228 1.34 -10.38 7.56
C LEU A 228 1.81 -9.22 6.69
N MET A 229 1.82 -7.99 7.22
CA MET A 229 2.41 -6.81 6.57
C MET A 229 3.89 -6.61 6.87
N GLY A 230 4.51 -7.46 7.70
CA GLY A 230 5.90 -7.35 8.12
C GLY A 230 6.13 -6.40 9.30
N PHE A 231 5.07 -5.98 10.00
CA PHE A 231 5.18 -5.21 11.24
C PHE A 231 5.16 -6.12 12.46
N PRO A 232 5.77 -5.70 13.59
CA PRO A 232 5.52 -6.32 14.89
C PRO A 232 4.01 -6.39 15.19
N ARG A 233 3.59 -7.43 15.90
CA ARG A 233 2.17 -7.66 16.24
C ARG A 233 1.61 -6.58 17.14
N ASP A 234 2.44 -5.97 17.97
CA ASP A 234 2.15 -4.86 18.87
C ASP A 234 2.38 -3.49 18.23
N TYR A 235 2.78 -3.45 16.95
CA TYR A 235 3.04 -2.19 16.26
C TYR A 235 1.81 -1.29 16.27
N LEU A 236 1.93 -0.15 16.92
CA LEU A 236 0.91 0.89 16.92
C LEU A 236 1.06 1.69 15.64
N MET A 237 0.16 1.46 14.69
CA MET A 237 0.04 2.33 13.52
C MET A 237 -0.19 3.75 14.02
N PRO A 238 0.64 4.73 13.62
CA PRO A 238 0.39 6.11 13.99
C PRO A 238 -1.04 6.44 13.57
N GLY A 239 -1.86 6.88 14.53
CA GLY A 239 -3.23 7.30 14.26
C GLY A 239 -3.26 8.38 13.19
N LYS A 240 -4.46 8.69 12.65
CA LYS A 240 -4.61 9.78 11.67
C LYS A 240 -3.84 11.00 12.19
N PRO A 241 -2.78 11.47 11.49
CA PRO A 241 -2.09 12.67 11.92
C PRO A 241 -3.12 13.79 12.01
N SER A 242 -3.12 14.51 13.14
CA SER A 242 -3.88 15.75 13.26
C SER A 242 -3.59 16.59 12.03
N GLN A 243 -4.64 17.03 11.33
CA GLN A 243 -4.50 17.97 10.22
C GLN A 243 -3.82 19.25 10.71
N SER A 244 -2.49 19.34 10.61
CA SER A 244 -1.72 20.57 10.35
C SER A 244 -0.21 20.32 10.56
N PHE A 245 0.51 20.02 9.48
CA PHE A 245 1.92 20.43 9.37
C PHE A 245 2.10 21.56 8.35
N ALA A 246 0.98 22.15 7.89
CA ALA A 246 0.94 23.29 6.99
C ALA A 246 0.47 24.55 7.74
N SER A 247 1.29 25.06 8.67
CA SER A 247 1.14 26.45 9.13
C SER A 247 2.43 27.12 9.62
N THR A 248 3.56 26.41 9.74
CA THR A 248 4.80 27.00 10.32
C THR A 248 5.90 27.39 9.34
N SER A 249 5.71 27.32 8.01
CA SER A 249 6.74 27.77 7.05
C SER A 249 6.41 29.08 6.29
N ARG A 250 5.30 29.77 6.60
CA ARG A 250 5.04 31.14 6.12
C ARG A 250 5.33 32.19 7.21
N ALA A 251 6.57 32.26 7.65
CA ALA A 251 7.10 33.42 8.38
C ALA A 251 8.62 33.55 8.20
N ALA A 252 9.09 33.58 6.95
CA ALA A 252 10.41 34.08 6.63
C ALA A 252 10.38 34.81 5.27
N SER A 253 9.41 35.71 5.09
CA SER A 253 9.57 36.81 4.15
C SER A 253 10.50 37.84 4.79
N VAL A 254 11.81 37.60 4.72
CA VAL A 254 12.78 38.69 4.91
C VAL A 254 12.58 39.64 3.74
N ARG A 255 11.93 40.76 4.04
CA ARG A 255 11.69 41.87 3.12
C ARG A 255 13.02 42.30 2.51
N ARG A 256 13.12 42.25 1.19
CA ARG A 256 14.11 43.04 0.45
C ARG A 256 13.67 44.50 0.56
N SER A 257 14.43 45.32 1.28
CA SER A 257 14.31 46.78 1.22
C SER A 257 14.84 47.27 -0.15
N PRO A 258 14.21 48.29 -0.76
CA PRO A 258 14.64 48.82 -2.05
C PRO A 258 15.89 49.71 -1.91
N PRO A 259 16.62 49.99 -3.01
CA PRO A 259 17.81 50.82 -3.00
C PRO A 259 17.44 52.31 -3.09
N GLY A 260 18.01 53.12 -2.21
CA GLY A 260 18.09 54.59 -2.31
C GLY A 260 19.11 55.07 -1.28
N CYS A 261 20.31 55.52 -1.68
CA CYS A 261 20.65 56.93 -1.95
C CYS A 261 20.12 57.88 -0.86
N SER A 262 20.88 58.73 -0.18
CA SER A 262 22.30 59.08 -0.11
C SER A 262 22.44 60.14 1.02
N LEU A 263 23.69 60.49 1.37
CA LEU A 263 24.13 61.72 2.06
C LEU A 263 23.94 61.83 3.58
N GLY A 264 25.03 62.22 4.25
CA GLY A 264 24.98 62.79 5.59
C GLY A 264 26.25 62.59 6.40
N ALA A 265 27.34 63.26 6.03
CA ALA A 265 28.52 63.41 6.87
C ALA A 265 28.17 64.11 8.20
N ARG A 266 28.71 63.63 9.34
CA ARG A 266 29.73 64.33 10.13
C ARG A 266 30.12 63.54 11.41
N PRO A 267 31.35 63.77 11.92
CA PRO A 267 31.99 62.95 12.94
C PRO A 267 31.69 63.49 14.34
N LEU A 268 32.01 62.74 15.39
CA LEU A 268 32.48 63.28 16.67
C LEU A 268 33.09 62.18 17.54
N ARG A 269 34.39 62.38 17.83
CA ARG A 269 35.23 61.96 18.98
C ARG A 269 35.32 60.48 19.36
#